data_AF-A0A5P8Z3B1-F1
#
_entry.id   AF-A0A5P8Z3B1-F1
#
_cell.length_a   1.000
_cell.length_b   1.000
_cell.length_c   1.000
_cell.angle_alpha   90.00
_cell.angle_beta   90.00
_cell.angle_gamma   90.00
#
_symmetry.space_group_name_H-M   'P 1'
#
loop_
_entity.id
_entity.type
_entity.pdbx_description
1 polymer ?
#
loop_
_entity_poly.entity_id
_entity_poly.type
_entity_poly.pdbx_seq_one_letter_code
_entity_poly.pdbx_strand_id
1 'polypeptide(L)'
;MKGAQIALGRIGEREAAALMVDGRLEDLFVAGDQPAPGTIYRAIARRPMKGQGGIFCDTPDGPVYLRQIKGVAPGDALMVQVTGHAEPGKAVPVTTKLLFKSRYAIVTPDAPGLNVSRQIRDEEMRDALLEIAHEVMEGDAGLILRSSCAGADPEAIAEDIRAMQDVAAKVAGDRGTGAEILLEGDSPEMRAWREWVMPADVVEGPDAFEITGAADALEALASPIAALKGAGSMAVEETRALVAVDVNTGGDTSPAAGLKATIAALRDLPRQLRIRGLGGVIVIDPAPFPKKERRQVESVLRAALKSDSVETTFVGWTPMGNIELQRKRDRVALSEVME
;
A
#
# COMPACT_ATOMS: atom_id res chain seq x y z
N MET A 1 -1.87 19.48 -18.27
CA MET A 1 -1.76 18.31 -19.16
C MET A 1 -2.99 17.44 -18.93
N LYS A 2 -3.57 16.82 -19.96
CA LYS A 2 -4.70 15.88 -19.81
C LYS A 2 -4.16 14.46 -19.98
N GLY A 3 -4.63 13.53 -19.16
CA GLY A 3 -4.18 12.12 -19.19
C GLY A 3 -3.32 11.73 -18.00
N ALA A 4 -2.96 10.45 -17.95
CA ALA A 4 -2.09 9.88 -16.93
C ALA A 4 -0.64 9.81 -17.44
N GLN A 5 0.31 10.14 -16.57
CA GLN A 5 1.74 10.02 -16.81
C GLN A 5 2.40 9.32 -15.63
N ILE A 6 3.33 8.42 -15.89
CA ILE A 6 4.16 7.76 -14.88
C ILE A 6 5.56 8.36 -15.01
N ALA A 7 6.00 9.10 -14.00
CA ALA A 7 7.35 9.61 -13.94
C ALA A 7 8.24 8.65 -13.15
N LEU A 8 9.29 8.12 -13.79
CA LEU A 8 10.32 7.31 -13.14
C LEU A 8 11.55 8.20 -12.94
N GLY A 9 11.79 8.56 -11.69
CA GLY A 9 12.78 9.58 -11.31
C GLY A 9 13.38 9.30 -9.94
N ARG A 10 13.80 10.37 -9.25
CA ARG A 10 14.44 10.28 -7.94
C ARG A 10 13.97 11.36 -6.98
N ILE A 11 14.00 11.05 -5.68
CA ILE A 11 13.90 12.02 -4.59
C ILE A 11 15.24 12.00 -3.85
N GLY A 12 16.03 13.06 -4.01
CA GLY A 12 17.45 13.01 -3.68
C GLY A 12 18.14 11.89 -4.45
N GLU A 13 18.79 10.97 -3.74
CA GLU A 13 19.46 9.81 -4.35
C GLU A 13 18.56 8.57 -4.48
N ARG A 14 17.32 8.63 -3.98
CA ARG A 14 16.41 7.48 -3.88
C ARG A 14 15.57 7.34 -5.14
N GLU A 15 15.46 6.12 -5.66
CA GLU A 15 14.51 5.82 -6.74
C GLU A 15 13.08 6.16 -6.31
N ALA A 16 12.31 6.74 -7.23
CA ALA A 16 10.92 7.04 -7.00
C ALA A 16 10.11 6.94 -8.30
N ALA A 17 8.86 6.55 -8.16
CA ALA A 17 7.87 6.56 -9.22
C ALA A 17 6.69 7.44 -8.79
N ALA A 18 6.25 8.36 -9.66
CA ALA A 18 5.12 9.25 -9.41
C ALA A 18 4.03 9.06 -10.47
N LEU A 19 2.79 8.90 -10.02
CA LEU A 19 1.63 8.86 -10.90
C LEU A 19 0.98 10.24 -10.96
N MET A 20 1.06 10.88 -12.13
CA MET A 20 0.41 12.14 -12.41
C MET A 20 -0.86 11.90 -13.22
N VAL A 21 -1.99 12.45 -12.80
CA VAL A 21 -3.26 12.40 -13.56
C VAL A 21 -3.81 13.80 -13.68
N ASP A 22 -4.01 14.26 -14.92
CA ASP A 22 -4.50 15.60 -15.23
C ASP A 22 -3.71 16.73 -14.53
N GLY A 23 -2.38 16.55 -14.42
CA GLY A 23 -1.47 17.49 -13.77
C GLY A 23 -1.47 17.44 -12.24
N ARG A 24 -2.04 16.39 -11.64
CA ARG A 24 -2.10 16.20 -10.20
C ARG A 24 -1.41 14.91 -9.78
N LEU A 25 -0.59 14.97 -8.73
CA LEU A 25 0.03 13.79 -8.14
C LEU A 25 -1.02 12.92 -7.43
N GLU A 26 -1.26 11.71 -7.95
CA GLU A 26 -2.28 10.77 -7.47
C GLU A 26 -1.71 9.61 -6.64
N ASP A 27 -0.47 9.22 -6.89
CA ASP A 27 0.23 8.18 -6.11
C ASP A 27 1.75 8.36 -6.21
N LEU A 28 2.47 7.84 -5.22
CA LEU A 28 3.93 7.95 -5.11
C LEU A 28 4.52 6.69 -4.48
N PHE A 29 5.52 6.10 -5.13
CA PHE A 29 6.39 5.08 -4.56
C PHE A 29 7.79 5.66 -4.42
N VAL A 30 8.43 5.46 -3.27
CA VAL A 30 9.79 5.92 -2.99
C VAL A 30 10.56 4.78 -2.33
N ALA A 31 11.82 4.60 -2.73
CA ALA A 31 12.72 3.66 -2.08
C ALA A 31 13.12 4.18 -0.69
N GLY A 32 12.99 3.34 0.34
CA GLY A 32 13.43 3.66 1.70
C GLY A 32 14.72 2.92 2.07
N ASP A 33 15.21 3.14 3.29
CA ASP A 33 16.38 2.40 3.83
C ASP A 33 16.01 1.03 4.39
N GLN A 34 14.74 0.84 4.74
CA GLN A 34 14.23 -0.45 5.19
C GLN A 34 13.90 -1.34 3.99
N PRO A 35 13.98 -2.67 4.17
CA PRO A 35 13.53 -3.63 3.17
C PRO A 35 12.12 -3.34 2.68
N ALA A 36 11.92 -3.42 1.36
CA ALA A 36 10.62 -3.18 0.76
C ALA A 36 9.58 -4.23 1.21
N PRO A 37 8.30 -3.85 1.39
CA PRO A 37 7.21 -4.81 1.54
C PRO A 37 7.21 -5.81 0.39
N GLY A 38 7.13 -7.09 0.72
CA GLY A 38 7.30 -8.19 -0.24
C GLY A 38 8.63 -8.92 -0.15
N THR A 39 9.68 -8.31 0.42
CA THR A 39 10.97 -8.99 0.65
C THR A 39 10.76 -10.25 1.51
N ILE A 40 11.34 -11.37 1.08
CA ILE A 40 11.28 -12.66 1.78
C ILE A 40 12.66 -13.02 2.28
N TYR A 41 12.73 -13.34 3.56
CA TYR A 41 13.93 -13.86 4.21
C TYR A 41 13.75 -15.30 4.62
N ARG A 42 14.86 -16.02 4.66
CA ARG A 42 15.07 -17.05 5.67
C ARG A 42 15.62 -16.35 6.91
N ALA A 43 14.81 -16.25 7.95
CA ALA A 43 15.15 -15.55 9.19
C ALA A 43 15.37 -16.54 10.33
N ILE A 44 16.25 -16.21 11.27
CA ILE A 44 16.56 -17.09 12.41
C ILE A 44 15.83 -16.60 13.66
N ALA A 45 14.96 -17.43 14.23
CA ALA A 45 14.16 -17.07 15.39
C ALA A 45 15.02 -16.85 16.64
N ARG A 46 14.88 -15.68 17.28
CA ARG A 46 15.49 -15.42 18.58
C ARG A 46 14.66 -16.05 19.71
N ARG A 47 15.21 -16.00 20.93
CA ARG A 47 14.50 -16.46 22.12
C ARG A 47 13.22 -15.64 22.36
N PRO A 48 12.04 -16.27 22.49
CA PRO A 48 10.80 -15.56 22.80
C PRO A 48 10.91 -14.80 24.13
N MET A 49 10.46 -13.54 24.13
CA MET A 49 10.38 -12.72 25.33
C MET A 49 8.95 -12.73 25.88
N LYS A 50 8.80 -13.00 27.19
CA LYS A 50 7.48 -12.99 27.84
C LYS A 50 6.83 -11.60 27.71
N GLY A 51 5.54 -11.58 27.38
CA GLY A 51 4.73 -10.36 27.34
C GLY A 51 4.80 -9.53 26.05
N GLN A 52 5.67 -9.87 25.09
CA GLN A 52 5.81 -9.11 23.85
C GLN A 52 4.82 -9.49 22.74
N GLY A 53 4.09 -10.61 22.87
CA GLY A 53 3.09 -11.03 21.88
C GLY A 53 3.64 -11.43 20.50
N GLY A 54 4.96 -11.59 20.38
CA GLY A 54 5.68 -11.98 19.16
C GLY A 54 7.12 -12.40 19.45
N ILE A 55 7.87 -12.67 18.38
CA ILE A 55 9.27 -13.13 18.41
C ILE A 55 10.08 -12.27 17.43
N PHE A 56 11.30 -11.90 17.82
CA PHE A 56 12.26 -11.28 16.91
C PHE A 56 12.99 -12.33 16.09
N CYS A 57 13.26 -12.05 14.83
CA CYS A 57 14.04 -12.91 13.96
C CYS A 57 15.23 -12.15 13.38
N ASP A 58 16.38 -12.81 13.26
CA ASP A 58 17.58 -12.26 12.64
C ASP A 58 17.52 -12.42 11.12
N THR A 59 17.83 -11.34 10.41
CA THR A 59 17.96 -11.29 8.94
C THR A 59 19.25 -10.54 8.56
N PRO A 60 19.72 -10.64 7.30
CA PRO A 60 20.85 -9.85 6.82
C PRO A 60 20.68 -8.33 7.01
N ASP A 61 19.44 -7.83 6.92
CA ASP A 61 19.10 -6.41 7.03
C ASP A 61 18.74 -5.99 8.47
N GLY A 62 19.07 -6.85 9.44
CA GLY A 62 18.82 -6.61 10.86
C GLY A 62 17.61 -7.35 11.42
N PRO A 63 17.21 -7.06 12.67
CA PRO A 63 16.14 -7.78 13.34
C PRO A 63 14.76 -7.38 12.80
N VAL A 64 13.95 -8.39 12.49
CA VAL A 64 12.52 -8.24 12.14
C VAL A 64 11.63 -8.77 13.26
N TYR A 65 10.36 -8.40 13.24
CA TYR A 65 9.39 -8.79 14.27
C TYR A 65 8.22 -9.60 13.69
N LEU A 66 8.10 -10.84 14.16
CA LEU A 66 7.02 -11.76 13.81
C LEU A 66 5.98 -11.78 14.94
N ARG A 67 4.73 -11.40 14.64
CA ARG A 67 3.61 -11.41 15.61
C ARG A 67 3.01 -12.81 15.80
N GLN A 68 3.86 -13.80 16.09
CA GLN A 68 3.49 -15.18 16.36
C GLN A 68 4.39 -15.73 17.48
N ILE A 69 3.77 -16.39 18.47
CA ILE A 69 4.48 -16.94 19.64
C ILE A 69 4.41 -18.47 19.75
N LYS A 70 3.54 -19.12 18.95
CA LYS A 70 3.32 -20.56 19.01
C LYS A 70 4.06 -21.26 17.89
N GLY A 71 4.67 -22.39 18.21
CA GLY A 71 5.29 -23.30 17.23
C GLY A 71 6.64 -22.83 16.69
N VAL A 72 7.32 -21.91 17.38
CA VAL A 72 8.64 -21.40 16.99
C VAL A 72 9.60 -21.58 18.16
N ALA A 73 10.65 -22.35 17.96
CA ALA A 73 11.76 -22.52 18.89
C ALA A 73 12.90 -21.54 18.57
N PRO A 74 13.70 -21.13 19.57
CA PRO A 74 14.90 -20.34 19.31
C PRO A 74 15.87 -21.11 18.41
N GLY A 75 16.38 -20.45 17.37
CA GLY A 75 17.27 -21.04 16.36
C GLY A 75 16.55 -21.61 15.13
N ASP A 76 15.22 -21.68 15.13
CA ASP A 76 14.47 -22.11 13.95
C ASP A 76 14.73 -21.18 12.76
N ALA A 77 15.00 -21.76 11.59
CA ALA A 77 15.00 -21.06 10.32
C ALA A 77 13.57 -20.97 9.79
N LEU A 78 13.06 -19.76 9.67
CA LEU A 78 11.69 -19.47 9.26
C LEU A 78 11.70 -18.67 7.97
N MET A 79 10.84 -19.03 7.01
CA MET A 79 10.54 -18.13 5.91
C MET A 79 9.59 -17.05 6.40
N VAL A 80 10.00 -15.79 6.24
CA VAL A 80 9.22 -14.65 6.67
C VAL A 80 9.22 -13.58 5.58
N GLN A 81 8.07 -12.95 5.38
CA GLN A 81 7.88 -11.89 4.40
C GLN A 81 7.60 -10.56 5.07
N VAL A 82 8.26 -9.50 4.61
CA VAL A 82 8.04 -8.12 5.05
C VAL A 82 6.64 -7.66 4.66
N THR A 83 5.89 -7.20 5.65
CA THR A 83 4.47 -6.82 5.47
C THR A 83 4.23 -5.32 5.36
N GLY A 84 5.23 -4.50 5.71
CA GLY A 84 5.13 -3.06 5.79
C GLY A 84 6.39 -2.43 6.38
N HIS A 85 6.33 -1.12 6.61
CA HIS A 85 7.41 -0.34 7.19
C HIS A 85 7.28 -0.20 8.70
N ALA A 86 8.41 -0.05 9.38
CA ALA A 86 8.47 0.25 10.82
C ALA A 86 8.89 1.69 11.07
N GLU A 87 8.36 2.28 12.14
CA GLU A 87 8.83 3.58 12.63
C GLU A 87 10.29 3.47 13.11
N PRO A 88 11.05 4.59 13.10
CA PRO A 88 12.41 4.62 13.62
C PRO A 88 12.56 3.96 15.00
N GLY A 89 13.49 3.01 15.11
CA GLY A 89 13.76 2.26 16.34
C GLY A 89 12.83 1.06 16.59
N LYS A 90 11.84 0.79 15.74
CA LYS A 90 11.05 -0.44 15.76
C LYS A 90 11.55 -1.42 14.70
N ALA A 91 11.39 -2.71 14.96
CA ALA A 91 11.71 -3.75 14.00
C ALA A 91 10.62 -3.87 12.91
N VAL A 92 11.06 -4.18 11.70
CA VAL A 92 10.19 -4.36 10.52
C VAL A 92 9.22 -5.52 10.74
N PRO A 93 7.91 -5.33 10.53
CA PRO A 93 6.92 -6.38 10.75
C PRO A 93 6.93 -7.43 9.63
N VAL A 94 6.98 -8.70 10.01
CA VAL A 94 6.96 -9.83 9.07
C VAL A 94 5.85 -10.85 9.36
N THR A 95 5.55 -11.68 8.36
CA THR A 95 4.59 -12.79 8.43
C THR A 95 5.21 -14.08 7.89
N THR A 96 4.80 -15.23 8.40
CA THR A 96 5.13 -16.56 7.84
C THR A 96 4.20 -16.95 6.69
N LYS A 97 3.09 -16.23 6.49
CA LYS A 97 2.17 -16.44 5.37
C LYS A 97 2.71 -15.77 4.12
N LEU A 98 3.46 -16.52 3.32
CA LEU A 98 4.07 -16.00 2.11
C LEU A 98 3.00 -15.76 1.02
N LEU A 99 3.15 -14.64 0.31
CA LEU A 99 2.41 -14.34 -0.90
C LEU A 99 3.37 -13.84 -1.97
N PHE A 100 3.15 -14.26 -3.21
CA PHE A 100 3.98 -13.91 -4.35
C PHE A 100 3.12 -13.17 -5.36
N LYS A 101 3.33 -11.86 -5.48
CA LYS A 101 2.42 -10.96 -6.18
C LYS A 101 3.05 -10.46 -7.48
N SER A 102 2.49 -10.86 -8.61
CA SER A 102 2.82 -10.34 -9.94
C SER A 102 1.77 -9.32 -10.39
N ARG A 103 1.82 -8.89 -11.66
CA ARG A 103 0.81 -8.00 -12.23
C ARG A 103 -0.55 -8.68 -12.29
N TYR A 104 -0.64 -9.93 -12.72
CA TYR A 104 -1.93 -10.61 -12.96
C TYR A 104 -2.29 -11.60 -11.86
N ALA A 105 -1.33 -12.11 -11.10
CA ALA A 105 -1.53 -13.20 -10.16
C ALA A 105 -1.02 -12.89 -8.74
N ILE A 106 -1.59 -13.62 -7.77
CA ILE A 106 -1.01 -13.80 -6.45
C ILE A 106 -0.94 -15.31 -6.20
N VAL A 107 0.27 -15.84 -6.05
CA VAL A 107 0.49 -17.24 -5.68
C VAL A 107 0.65 -17.35 -4.17
N THR A 108 -0.04 -18.32 -3.56
CA THR A 108 -0.04 -18.56 -2.12
C THR A 108 0.34 -20.02 -1.82
N PRO A 109 1.62 -20.32 -1.54
CA PRO A 109 2.09 -21.71 -1.38
C PRO A 109 1.36 -22.50 -0.31
N ASP A 110 1.02 -21.87 0.82
CA ASP A 110 0.43 -22.54 1.99
C ASP A 110 -1.11 -22.47 2.04
N ALA A 111 -1.75 -21.91 1.02
CA ALA A 111 -3.20 -21.72 0.98
C ALA A 111 -3.74 -22.14 -0.39
N PRO A 112 -4.23 -23.39 -0.55
CA PRO A 112 -4.69 -23.91 -1.83
C PRO A 112 -5.98 -23.22 -2.32
N GLY A 113 -6.20 -23.30 -3.63
CA GLY A 113 -7.44 -22.88 -4.29
C GLY A 113 -7.24 -21.80 -5.35
N LEU A 114 -8.02 -21.88 -6.42
CA LEU A 114 -8.01 -20.91 -7.52
C LEU A 114 -9.16 -19.91 -7.34
N ASN A 115 -8.83 -18.62 -7.32
CA ASN A 115 -9.79 -17.56 -7.07
C ASN A 115 -9.63 -16.43 -8.09
N VAL A 116 -10.73 -15.77 -8.42
CA VAL A 116 -10.75 -14.56 -9.24
C VAL A 116 -11.15 -13.37 -8.39
N SER A 117 -10.49 -12.22 -8.58
CA SER A 117 -10.80 -10.97 -7.91
C SER A 117 -12.30 -10.64 -7.96
N ARG A 118 -12.87 -10.29 -6.81
CA ARG A 118 -14.29 -9.89 -6.67
C ARG A 118 -14.65 -8.61 -7.44
N GLN A 119 -13.65 -7.89 -7.96
CA GLN A 119 -13.85 -6.71 -8.81
C GLN A 119 -14.22 -7.10 -10.26
N ILE A 120 -13.84 -8.31 -10.71
CA ILE A 120 -14.26 -8.86 -12.00
C ILE A 120 -15.66 -9.47 -11.78
N ARG A 121 -16.68 -8.84 -12.36
CA ARG A 121 -18.09 -9.23 -12.22
C ARG A 121 -18.64 -9.97 -13.44
N ASP A 122 -17.95 -9.86 -14.57
CA ASP A 122 -18.29 -10.53 -15.81
C ASP A 122 -18.05 -12.05 -15.64
N GLU A 123 -19.11 -12.85 -15.76
CA GLU A 123 -19.04 -14.29 -15.53
C GLU A 123 -18.24 -15.02 -16.62
N GLU A 124 -18.38 -14.61 -17.89
CA GLU A 124 -17.65 -15.22 -19.01
C GLU A 124 -16.14 -14.99 -18.87
N MET A 125 -15.75 -13.76 -18.50
CA MET A 125 -14.36 -13.45 -18.20
C MET A 125 -13.82 -14.26 -17.02
N ARG A 126 -14.62 -14.44 -15.96
CA ARG A 126 -14.19 -15.23 -14.80
C ARG A 126 -13.95 -16.69 -15.18
N ASP A 127 -14.82 -17.26 -16.01
CA ASP A 127 -14.70 -18.65 -16.45
C ASP A 127 -13.47 -18.83 -17.34
N ALA A 128 -13.22 -17.92 -18.29
CA ALA A 128 -12.01 -17.94 -19.12
C ALA A 128 -10.73 -17.82 -18.29
N LEU A 129 -10.72 -16.95 -17.28
CA LEU A 129 -9.59 -16.80 -16.37
C LEU A 129 -9.34 -18.05 -15.53
N LEU A 130 -10.40 -18.73 -15.08
CA LEU A 130 -10.28 -19.99 -14.37
C LEU A 130 -9.77 -21.12 -15.26
N GLU A 131 -10.17 -21.15 -16.53
CA GLU A 131 -9.66 -22.10 -17.52
C GLU A 131 -8.14 -21.96 -17.69
N ILE A 132 -7.66 -20.71 -17.91
CA ILE A 132 -6.22 -20.41 -17.97
C ILE A 132 -5.52 -20.89 -16.69
N ALA A 133 -6.05 -20.55 -15.52
CA ALA A 133 -5.46 -20.96 -14.24
C ALA A 133 -5.39 -22.48 -14.08
N HIS A 134 -6.44 -23.22 -14.49
CA HIS A 134 -6.45 -24.68 -14.44
C HIS A 134 -5.46 -25.32 -15.41
N GLU A 135 -5.20 -24.67 -16.56
CA GLU A 135 -4.24 -25.16 -17.54
C GLU A 135 -2.79 -24.99 -17.07
N VAL A 136 -2.48 -23.86 -16.43
CA VAL A 136 -1.09 -23.49 -16.13
C VAL A 136 -0.63 -23.77 -14.71
N MET A 137 -1.55 -23.86 -13.74
CA MET A 137 -1.16 -24.09 -12.34
C MET A 137 -0.83 -25.55 -12.10
N GLU A 138 0.39 -25.79 -11.63
CA GLU A 138 0.81 -27.11 -11.16
C GLU A 138 0.82 -27.21 -9.62
N GLY A 139 0.53 -28.40 -9.07
CA GLY A 139 0.62 -28.66 -7.63
C GLY A 139 -0.51 -28.06 -6.77
N ASP A 140 -0.24 -27.93 -5.46
CA ASP A 140 -1.25 -27.59 -4.44
C ASP A 140 -1.25 -26.10 -4.04
N ALA A 141 -0.40 -25.27 -4.64
CA ALA A 141 -0.34 -23.84 -4.33
C ALA A 141 -1.65 -23.14 -4.74
N GLY A 142 -2.10 -22.15 -3.96
CA GLY A 142 -3.23 -21.33 -4.36
C GLY A 142 -2.85 -20.24 -5.35
N LEU A 143 -3.86 -19.76 -6.07
CA LEU A 143 -3.76 -18.68 -7.02
C LEU A 143 -4.93 -17.71 -6.85
N ILE A 144 -4.64 -16.42 -6.89
CA ILE A 144 -5.65 -15.37 -6.99
C ILE A 144 -5.37 -14.53 -8.23
N LEU A 145 -6.26 -14.58 -9.21
CA LEU A 145 -6.24 -13.73 -10.39
C LEU A 145 -6.74 -12.33 -10.04
N ARG A 146 -5.91 -11.33 -10.33
CA ARG A 146 -6.11 -9.92 -9.95
C ARG A 146 -7.05 -9.23 -10.94
N SER A 147 -7.60 -8.07 -10.54
CA SER A 147 -8.47 -7.28 -11.43
C SER A 147 -7.77 -6.71 -12.66
N SER A 148 -6.44 -6.65 -12.64
CA SER A 148 -5.57 -6.30 -13.76
C SER A 148 -5.61 -7.29 -14.92
N CYS A 149 -6.14 -8.51 -14.72
CA CYS A 149 -6.38 -9.46 -15.81
C CYS A 149 -7.47 -8.98 -16.78
N ALA A 150 -8.35 -8.06 -16.35
CA ALA A 150 -9.45 -7.59 -17.19
C ALA A 150 -8.90 -6.86 -18.43
N GLY A 151 -9.12 -7.45 -19.61
CA GLY A 151 -8.65 -6.90 -20.88
C GLY A 151 -7.17 -7.15 -21.20
N ALA A 152 -6.48 -7.97 -20.40
CA ALA A 152 -5.13 -8.43 -20.71
C ALA A 152 -5.16 -9.63 -21.67
N ASP A 153 -4.05 -9.84 -22.38
CA ASP A 153 -3.84 -10.97 -23.27
C ASP A 153 -3.79 -12.30 -22.47
N PRO A 154 -4.59 -13.32 -22.83
CA PRO A 154 -4.57 -14.62 -22.16
C PRO A 154 -3.19 -15.26 -22.04
N GLU A 155 -2.35 -15.19 -23.08
CA GLU A 155 -1.00 -15.78 -23.01
C GLU A 155 -0.11 -15.00 -22.03
N ALA A 156 -0.19 -13.67 -22.02
CA ALA A 156 0.54 -12.86 -21.06
C ALA A 156 0.13 -13.16 -19.60
N ILE A 157 -1.15 -13.48 -19.36
CA ILE A 157 -1.63 -13.93 -18.04
C ILE A 157 -1.03 -15.31 -17.72
N ALA A 158 -1.07 -16.25 -18.66
CA ALA A 158 -0.53 -17.59 -18.50
C ALA A 158 0.99 -17.58 -18.17
N GLU A 159 1.77 -16.82 -18.93
CA GLU A 159 3.21 -16.63 -18.70
C GLU A 159 3.51 -16.01 -17.33
N ASP A 160 2.76 -14.98 -16.93
CA ASP A 160 2.90 -14.34 -15.62
C ASP A 160 2.60 -15.29 -14.45
N ILE A 161 1.58 -16.17 -14.59
CA ILE A 161 1.27 -17.19 -13.59
C ILE A 161 2.41 -18.21 -13.49
N ARG A 162 2.88 -18.75 -14.62
CA ARG A 162 3.98 -19.74 -14.64
C ARG A 162 5.24 -19.18 -13.99
N ALA A 163 5.65 -17.97 -14.38
CA ALA A 163 6.80 -17.30 -13.82
C ALA A 163 6.66 -17.07 -12.30
N MET A 164 5.48 -16.69 -11.83
CA MET A 164 5.26 -16.44 -10.40
C MET A 164 5.19 -17.75 -9.60
N GLN A 165 4.65 -18.82 -10.18
CA GLN A 165 4.67 -20.16 -9.60
C GLN A 165 6.11 -20.66 -9.44
N ASP A 166 6.97 -20.47 -10.43
CA ASP A 166 8.39 -20.87 -10.37
C ASP A 166 9.13 -20.13 -9.25
N VAL A 167 8.93 -18.81 -9.13
CA VAL A 167 9.51 -18.02 -8.04
C VAL A 167 9.01 -18.53 -6.68
N ALA A 168 7.70 -18.76 -6.55
CA ALA A 168 7.10 -19.24 -5.32
C ALA A 168 7.63 -20.63 -4.93
N ALA A 169 7.72 -21.56 -5.89
CA ALA A 169 8.24 -22.91 -5.67
C ALA A 169 9.72 -22.90 -5.29
N LYS A 170 10.53 -22.06 -5.95
CA LYS A 170 11.96 -21.89 -5.62
C LYS A 170 12.15 -21.37 -4.20
N VAL A 171 11.43 -20.32 -3.81
CA VAL A 171 11.56 -19.71 -2.49
C VAL A 171 10.99 -20.61 -1.40
N ALA A 172 9.78 -21.16 -1.59
CA ALA A 172 9.15 -22.07 -0.63
C ALA A 172 9.89 -23.43 -0.51
N GLY A 173 10.61 -23.81 -1.57
CA GLY A 173 11.46 -25.00 -1.64
C GLY A 173 12.80 -24.84 -0.93
N ASP A 174 13.17 -23.63 -0.47
CA ASP A 174 14.44 -23.38 0.20
C ASP A 174 14.56 -24.18 1.51
N ARG A 175 15.75 -24.77 1.74
CA ARG A 175 16.07 -25.60 2.92
C ARG A 175 17.36 -25.16 3.60
N GLY A 176 17.80 -23.92 3.37
CA GLY A 176 19.00 -23.41 4.01
C GLY A 176 18.82 -23.28 5.53
N THR A 177 19.92 -23.00 6.23
CA THR A 177 19.94 -22.94 7.70
C THR A 177 20.42 -21.60 8.26
N GLY A 178 21.06 -20.76 7.44
CA GLY A 178 21.53 -19.42 7.82
C GLY A 178 20.55 -18.32 7.45
N ALA A 179 20.69 -17.13 8.04
CA ALA A 179 19.90 -15.98 7.64
C ALA A 179 20.25 -15.55 6.20
N GLU A 180 19.25 -15.36 5.33
CA GLU A 180 19.46 -15.02 3.92
C GLU A 180 18.26 -14.28 3.33
N ILE A 181 18.50 -13.42 2.33
CA ILE A 181 17.47 -12.81 1.48
C ILE A 181 17.14 -13.79 0.37
N LEU A 182 15.90 -14.31 0.34
CA LEU A 182 15.46 -15.27 -0.67
C LEU A 182 14.80 -14.58 -1.88
N LEU A 183 14.16 -13.44 -1.64
CA LEU A 183 13.53 -12.61 -2.65
C LEU A 183 13.54 -11.16 -2.18
N GLU A 184 14.08 -10.25 -2.99
CA GLU A 184 13.95 -8.82 -2.74
C GLU A 184 12.54 -8.34 -3.10
N GLY A 185 11.99 -7.44 -2.28
CA GLY A 185 10.77 -6.72 -2.60
C GLY A 185 10.98 -5.74 -3.76
N ASP A 186 9.88 -5.33 -4.37
CA ASP A 186 9.94 -4.54 -5.60
C ASP A 186 10.46 -3.13 -5.40
N SER A 187 11.25 -2.67 -6.39
CA SER A 187 11.60 -1.27 -6.55
C SER A 187 10.36 -0.39 -6.79
N PRO A 188 10.43 0.93 -6.56
CA PRO A 188 9.38 1.87 -6.93
C PRO A 188 8.87 1.72 -8.36
N GLU A 189 9.77 1.54 -9.34
CA GLU A 189 9.41 1.28 -10.73
C GLU A 189 8.61 -0.04 -10.89
N MET A 190 9.11 -1.14 -10.32
CA MET A 190 8.43 -2.44 -10.40
C MET A 190 7.05 -2.41 -9.72
N ARG A 191 6.93 -1.69 -8.60
CA ARG A 191 5.64 -1.42 -7.95
C ARG A 191 4.72 -0.59 -8.84
N ALA A 192 5.22 0.46 -9.47
CA ALA A 192 4.46 1.28 -10.40
C ALA A 192 3.92 0.43 -11.56
N TRP A 193 4.78 -0.32 -12.24
CA TRP A 193 4.39 -1.20 -13.33
C TRP A 193 3.33 -2.24 -12.92
N ARG A 194 3.46 -2.79 -11.70
CA ARG A 194 2.53 -3.79 -11.19
C ARG A 194 1.19 -3.22 -10.75
N GLU A 195 1.17 -2.06 -10.09
CA GLU A 195 -0.03 -1.52 -9.44
C GLU A 195 -0.78 -0.51 -10.32
N TRP A 196 -0.09 0.27 -11.16
CA TRP A 196 -0.68 1.30 -12.02
C TRP A 196 -0.96 0.74 -13.41
N VAL A 197 -2.14 0.14 -13.55
CA VAL A 197 -2.55 -0.60 -14.76
C VAL A 197 -3.29 0.23 -15.80
N MET A 198 -3.52 1.51 -15.52
CA MET A 198 -4.17 2.43 -16.46
C MET A 198 -3.23 2.77 -17.64
N PRO A 199 -3.77 3.08 -18.83
CA PRO A 199 -2.98 3.69 -19.90
C PRO A 199 -2.34 4.99 -19.40
N ALA A 200 -1.01 5.08 -19.51
CA ALA A 200 -0.25 6.25 -19.10
C ALA A 200 1.02 6.40 -19.95
N ASP A 201 1.42 7.64 -20.20
CA ASP A 201 2.71 7.93 -20.83
C ASP A 201 3.82 7.77 -19.77
N VAL A 202 4.83 6.95 -20.07
CA VAL A 202 5.97 6.76 -19.17
C VAL A 202 7.05 7.78 -19.52
N VAL A 203 7.48 8.56 -18.53
CA VAL A 203 8.56 9.54 -18.63
C VAL A 203 9.69 9.10 -17.72
N GLU A 204 10.86 8.84 -18.31
CA GLU A 204 12.03 8.33 -17.60
C GLU A 204 13.20 9.31 -17.71
N GLY A 205 14.09 9.27 -16.73
CA GLY A 205 15.33 10.02 -16.71
C GLY A 205 15.40 11.04 -15.57
N PRO A 206 16.54 11.74 -15.46
CA PRO A 206 16.81 12.63 -14.34
C PRO A 206 15.79 13.78 -14.20
N ASP A 207 15.25 14.25 -15.34
CA ASP A 207 14.31 15.37 -15.38
C ASP A 207 12.83 14.92 -15.45
N ALA A 208 12.54 13.63 -15.20
CA ALA A 208 11.19 13.09 -15.36
C ALA A 208 10.17 13.76 -14.42
N PHE A 209 10.59 14.17 -13.22
CA PHE A 209 9.72 14.80 -12.23
C PHE A 209 9.42 16.26 -12.61
N GLU A 210 10.38 16.94 -13.21
CA GLU A 210 10.29 18.32 -13.71
C GLU A 210 9.36 18.36 -14.93
N ILE A 211 9.57 17.46 -15.90
CA ILE A 211 8.77 17.38 -17.13
C ILE A 211 7.30 17.15 -16.83
N THR A 212 6.99 16.31 -15.84
CA THR A 212 5.62 15.93 -15.49
C THR A 212 4.96 16.84 -14.46
N GLY A 213 5.72 17.74 -13.83
CA GLY A 213 5.27 18.59 -12.72
C GLY A 213 5.15 17.84 -11.37
N ALA A 214 5.71 16.63 -11.28
CA ALA A 214 5.79 15.89 -10.03
C ALA A 214 6.70 16.59 -9.00
N ALA A 215 7.77 17.25 -9.45
CA ALA A 215 8.67 18.02 -8.59
C ALA A 215 7.92 19.12 -7.82
N ASP A 216 7.18 19.98 -8.53
CA ASP A 216 6.35 21.04 -7.92
C ASP A 216 5.29 20.47 -6.98
N ALA A 217 4.69 19.32 -7.37
CA ALA A 217 3.69 18.65 -6.55
C ALA A 217 4.29 18.09 -5.24
N LEU A 218 5.52 17.58 -5.27
CA LEU A 218 6.26 17.11 -4.09
C LEU A 218 6.66 18.27 -3.19
N GLU A 219 7.14 19.39 -3.76
CA GLU A 219 7.45 20.59 -2.98
C GLU A 219 6.20 21.10 -2.23
N ALA A 220 5.05 21.10 -2.89
CA ALA A 220 3.78 21.46 -2.26
C ALA A 220 3.39 20.55 -1.08
N LEU A 221 3.89 19.30 -1.03
CA LEU A 221 3.68 18.39 0.09
C LEU A 221 4.55 18.72 1.33
N ALA A 222 5.54 19.60 1.23
CA ALA A 222 6.25 20.09 2.42
C ALA A 222 5.31 20.82 3.40
N SER A 223 4.25 21.45 2.88
CA SER A 223 3.17 21.98 3.70
C SER A 223 2.25 20.85 4.19
N PRO A 224 1.87 20.81 5.49
CA PRO A 224 0.83 19.91 5.95
C PRO A 224 -0.56 20.30 5.41
N ILE A 225 -0.73 21.53 4.93
CA ILE A 225 -2.01 22.06 4.46
C ILE A 225 -2.24 21.70 2.99
N ALA A 226 -3.30 20.93 2.73
CA ALA A 226 -3.81 20.63 1.42
C ALA A 226 -5.06 21.47 1.11
N ALA A 227 -5.03 22.18 -0.02
CA ALA A 227 -6.22 22.86 -0.53
C ALA A 227 -7.29 21.85 -0.98
N LEU A 228 -8.55 22.11 -0.65
CA LEU A 228 -9.69 21.33 -1.10
C LEU A 228 -10.41 22.03 -2.26
N LYS A 229 -11.27 21.30 -2.96
CA LYS A 229 -12.15 21.93 -3.96
C LYS A 229 -13.07 22.94 -3.26
N GLY A 230 -12.99 24.20 -3.66
CA GLY A 230 -13.70 25.31 -3.03
C GLY A 230 -12.76 26.17 -2.19
N ALA A 231 -13.27 26.78 -1.13
CA ALA A 231 -12.47 27.62 -0.24
C ALA A 231 -11.76 26.83 0.89
N GLY A 232 -12.20 25.60 1.17
CA GLY A 232 -11.70 24.82 2.30
C GLY A 232 -10.29 24.25 2.13
N SER A 233 -9.73 23.79 3.24
CA SER A 233 -8.44 23.09 3.31
C SER A 233 -8.51 21.94 4.31
N MET A 234 -7.55 21.04 4.25
CA MET A 234 -7.27 20.13 5.36
C MET A 234 -5.79 20.15 5.72
N ALA A 235 -5.46 20.12 7.00
CA ALA A 235 -4.12 19.87 7.48
C ALA A 235 -3.94 18.38 7.73
N VAL A 236 -2.85 17.78 7.27
CA VAL A 236 -2.49 16.37 7.52
C VAL A 236 -1.12 16.36 8.19
N GLU A 237 -1.10 16.08 9.50
CA GLU A 237 0.08 16.20 10.33
C GLU A 237 0.43 14.86 10.97
N GLU A 238 1.63 14.38 10.72
CA GLU A 238 2.18 13.24 11.45
C GLU A 238 2.66 13.70 12.84
N THR A 239 2.19 13.00 13.87
CA THR A 239 2.67 13.17 15.24
C THR A 239 3.40 11.90 15.68
N ARG A 240 3.97 11.91 16.89
CA ARG A 240 4.65 10.74 17.46
C ARG A 240 3.77 9.48 17.56
N ALA A 241 2.46 9.63 17.71
CA ALA A 241 1.57 8.49 18.02
C ALA A 241 0.52 8.22 16.93
N LEU A 242 0.12 9.25 16.19
CA LEU A 242 -0.97 9.20 15.22
C LEU A 242 -0.82 10.30 14.16
N VAL A 243 -1.58 10.16 13.08
CA VAL A 243 -1.75 11.22 12.08
C VAL A 243 -3.00 12.01 12.43
N ALA A 244 -2.87 13.31 12.64
CA ALA A 244 -3.97 14.23 12.86
C ALA A 244 -4.41 14.86 11.55
N VAL A 245 -5.72 14.92 11.31
CA VAL A 245 -6.31 15.57 10.13
C VAL A 245 -7.33 16.60 10.57
N ASP A 246 -7.07 17.86 10.32
CA ASP A 246 -8.00 18.97 10.62
C ASP A 246 -8.63 19.50 9.34
N VAL A 247 -9.94 19.81 9.34
CA VAL A 247 -10.67 20.27 8.16
C VAL A 247 -11.25 21.66 8.37
N ASN A 248 -10.86 22.59 7.50
CA ASN A 248 -11.25 24.00 7.54
C ASN A 248 -12.17 24.38 6.38
N THR A 249 -13.14 25.26 6.63
CA THR A 249 -14.08 25.75 5.59
C THR A 249 -13.54 26.93 4.79
N GLY A 250 -12.38 27.49 5.17
CA GLY A 250 -11.71 28.59 4.46
C GLY A 250 -12.52 29.87 4.32
N GLY A 251 -13.33 30.18 5.34
CA GLY A 251 -14.13 31.41 5.40
C GLY A 251 -15.53 31.29 4.79
N ASP A 252 -15.91 30.15 4.20
CA ASP A 252 -17.31 29.87 3.88
C ASP A 252 -18.10 29.69 5.19
N THR A 253 -19.05 30.60 5.43
CA THR A 253 -19.94 30.63 6.59
C THR A 253 -21.34 30.13 6.27
N SER A 254 -21.57 29.59 5.08
CA SER A 254 -22.86 29.03 4.70
C SER A 254 -23.22 27.82 5.59
N PRO A 255 -24.52 27.55 5.83
CA PRO A 255 -24.94 26.42 6.68
C PRO A 255 -24.43 25.05 6.21
N ALA A 256 -24.09 24.91 4.92
CA ALA A 256 -23.58 23.67 4.34
C ALA A 256 -22.04 23.62 4.24
N ALA A 257 -21.34 24.68 4.65
CA ALA A 257 -19.90 24.83 4.47
C ALA A 257 -19.12 23.68 5.13
N GLY A 258 -19.45 23.36 6.39
CA GLY A 258 -18.80 22.28 7.13
C GLY A 258 -18.95 20.92 6.44
N LEU A 259 -20.19 20.53 6.11
CA LEU A 259 -20.45 19.27 5.40
C LEU A 259 -19.71 19.21 4.05
N LYS A 260 -19.73 20.29 3.26
CA LYS A 260 -19.05 20.35 1.96
C LYS A 260 -17.53 20.21 2.11
N ALA A 261 -16.93 20.92 3.06
CA ALA A 261 -15.49 20.84 3.34
C ALA A 261 -15.09 19.44 3.80
N THR A 262 -15.84 18.85 4.75
CA THR A 262 -15.60 17.47 5.21
C THR A 262 -15.73 16.47 4.07
N ILE A 263 -16.77 16.54 3.23
CA ILE A 263 -16.91 15.62 2.09
C ILE A 263 -15.77 15.78 1.08
N ALA A 264 -15.31 17.01 0.83
CA ALA A 264 -14.17 17.25 -0.05
C ALA A 264 -12.87 16.67 0.54
N ALA A 265 -12.63 16.88 1.84
CA ALA A 265 -11.48 16.33 2.56
C ALA A 265 -11.47 14.80 2.53
N LEU A 266 -12.59 14.15 2.88
CA LEU A 266 -12.66 12.68 2.95
C LEU A 266 -12.52 11.99 1.58
N ARG A 267 -12.86 12.68 0.49
CA ARG A 267 -12.61 12.19 -0.87
C ARG A 267 -11.14 12.28 -1.26
N ASP A 268 -10.43 13.30 -0.79
CA ASP A 268 -9.01 13.50 -1.12
C ASP A 268 -8.05 12.84 -0.12
N LEU A 269 -8.52 12.56 1.09
CA LEU A 269 -7.71 12.03 2.19
C LEU A 269 -6.95 10.76 1.82
N PRO A 270 -7.55 9.73 1.16
CA PRO A 270 -6.80 8.55 0.74
C PRO A 270 -5.57 8.87 -0.11
N ARG A 271 -5.71 9.78 -1.07
CA ARG A 271 -4.62 10.25 -1.94
C ARG A 271 -3.53 10.93 -1.12
N GLN A 272 -3.92 11.84 -0.23
CA GLN A 272 -3.00 12.59 0.63
C GLN A 272 -2.24 11.70 1.60
N LEU A 273 -2.88 10.66 2.14
CA LEU A 273 -2.20 9.66 2.96
C LEU A 273 -1.23 8.81 2.13
N ARG A 274 -1.56 8.43 0.89
CA ARG A 274 -0.65 7.68 0.01
C ARG A 274 0.59 8.47 -0.38
N ILE A 275 0.42 9.68 -0.92
CA ILE A 275 1.54 10.50 -1.44
C ILE A 275 2.47 11.00 -0.33
N ARG A 276 1.98 11.06 0.92
CA ARG A 276 2.79 11.37 2.11
C ARG A 276 3.36 10.11 2.78
N GLY A 277 2.96 8.92 2.34
CA GLY A 277 3.38 7.66 2.92
C GLY A 277 2.86 7.37 4.33
N LEU A 278 1.73 7.97 4.71
CA LEU A 278 1.22 7.93 6.08
C LEU A 278 0.34 6.70 6.34
N GLY A 279 0.51 6.12 7.53
CA GLY A 279 -0.25 4.96 8.01
C GLY A 279 -0.32 4.91 9.53
N GLY A 280 -0.87 3.84 10.09
CA GLY A 280 -1.12 3.72 11.52
C GLY A 280 -2.49 4.28 11.93
N VAL A 281 -2.57 4.86 13.13
CA VAL A 281 -3.79 5.49 13.64
C VAL A 281 -3.95 6.87 13.01
N ILE A 282 -5.13 7.13 12.45
CA ILE A 282 -5.46 8.43 11.86
C ILE A 282 -6.71 8.96 12.54
N VAL A 283 -6.64 10.19 13.04
CA VAL A 283 -7.76 10.88 13.69
C VAL A 283 -8.12 12.10 12.86
N ILE A 284 -9.37 12.17 12.42
CA ILE A 284 -9.89 13.27 11.61
C ILE A 284 -10.83 14.11 12.48
N ASP A 285 -10.55 15.40 12.59
CA ASP A 285 -11.42 16.43 13.13
C ASP A 285 -12.17 17.11 11.97
N PRO A 286 -13.43 16.72 11.70
CA PRO A 286 -14.18 17.31 10.60
C PRO A 286 -14.71 18.70 10.97
N ALA A 287 -14.79 19.59 9.97
CA ALA A 287 -15.51 20.85 10.11
C ALA A 287 -16.95 20.65 10.68
N PRO A 288 -17.48 21.59 11.49
CA PRO A 288 -18.77 21.41 12.15
C PRO A 288 -19.94 21.17 11.18
N PHE A 289 -20.69 20.08 11.38
CA PHE A 289 -21.92 19.78 10.65
C PHE A 289 -22.97 19.08 11.54
N PRO A 290 -24.27 19.09 11.18
CA PRO A 290 -25.32 18.43 11.95
C PRO A 290 -25.14 16.91 12.11
N LYS A 291 -25.27 16.38 13.34
CA LYS A 291 -25.12 14.93 13.63
C LYS A 291 -25.94 13.99 12.74
N LYS A 292 -27.11 14.44 12.25
CA LYS A 292 -27.97 13.67 11.32
C LYS A 292 -27.28 13.32 10.00
N GLU A 293 -26.24 14.06 9.61
CA GLU A 293 -25.49 13.88 8.36
C GLU A 293 -24.31 12.91 8.50
N ARG A 294 -24.00 12.40 9.71
CA ARG A 294 -22.90 11.45 9.93
C ARG A 294 -22.99 10.22 9.03
N ARG A 295 -24.19 9.68 8.78
CA ARG A 295 -24.38 8.54 7.88
C ARG A 295 -23.94 8.84 6.44
N GLN A 296 -24.19 10.06 5.96
CA GLN A 296 -23.73 10.50 4.64
C GLN A 296 -22.21 10.61 4.60
N VAL A 297 -21.61 11.20 5.64
CA VAL A 297 -20.15 11.34 5.79
C VAL A 297 -19.47 9.97 5.81
N GLU A 298 -19.99 9.02 6.60
CA GLU A 298 -19.49 7.64 6.64
C GLU A 298 -19.60 6.94 5.28
N SER A 299 -20.72 7.12 4.57
CA SER A 299 -20.90 6.52 3.24
C SER A 299 -19.87 7.06 2.24
N VAL A 300 -19.58 8.37 2.27
CA VAL A 300 -18.56 8.99 1.42
C VAL A 300 -17.18 8.45 1.77
N LEU A 301 -16.85 8.41 3.06
CA LEU A 301 -15.56 7.92 3.54
C LEU A 301 -15.33 6.47 3.13
N ARG A 302 -16.29 5.58 3.43
CA ARG A 302 -16.17 4.16 3.06
C ARG A 302 -16.02 3.95 1.56
N ALA A 303 -16.70 4.74 0.74
CA ALA A 303 -16.54 4.69 -0.71
C ALA A 303 -15.12 5.12 -1.13
N ALA A 304 -14.59 6.20 -0.56
CA ALA A 304 -13.25 6.68 -0.84
C ALA A 304 -12.16 5.70 -0.38
N LEU A 305 -12.31 5.09 0.80
CA LEU A 305 -11.39 4.07 1.31
C LEU A 305 -11.43 2.78 0.48
N LYS A 306 -12.61 2.41 -0.06
CA LYS A 306 -12.76 1.20 -0.89
C LYS A 306 -12.00 1.30 -2.22
N SER A 307 -11.85 2.51 -2.77
CA SER A 307 -11.07 2.76 -3.99
C SER A 307 -9.58 2.95 -3.73
N ASP A 308 -9.16 3.00 -2.47
CA ASP A 308 -7.76 3.17 -2.11
C ASP A 308 -6.97 1.87 -2.28
N SER A 309 -5.72 1.96 -2.71
CA SER A 309 -4.82 0.82 -2.84
C SER A 309 -4.23 0.37 -1.49
N VAL A 310 -4.24 1.24 -0.48
CA VAL A 310 -3.75 0.93 0.87
C VAL A 310 -4.92 0.60 1.80
N GLU A 311 -4.88 -0.60 2.37
CA GLU A 311 -5.91 -1.07 3.29
C GLU A 311 -6.10 -0.11 4.47
N THR A 312 -7.33 0.37 4.62
CA THR A 312 -7.72 1.31 5.67
C THR A 312 -9.08 0.91 6.23
N THR A 313 -9.11 0.67 7.54
CA THR A 313 -10.32 0.34 8.28
C THR A 313 -10.88 1.61 8.92
N PHE A 314 -12.14 1.91 8.66
CA PHE A 314 -12.90 2.88 9.45
C PHE A 314 -13.33 2.23 10.77
N VAL A 315 -12.79 2.75 11.88
CA VAL A 315 -13.02 2.23 13.23
C VAL A 315 -14.35 2.77 13.78
N GLY A 316 -14.55 4.08 13.69
CA GLY A 316 -15.78 4.71 14.18
C GLY A 316 -15.62 6.19 14.47
N TRP A 317 -16.59 6.70 15.26
CA TRP A 317 -16.58 8.05 15.79
C TRP A 317 -16.15 8.04 17.26
N THR A 318 -15.31 8.99 17.65
CA THR A 318 -15.03 9.23 19.06
C THR A 318 -16.24 9.90 19.74
N PRO A 319 -16.34 9.86 21.08
CA PRO A 319 -17.34 10.63 21.82
C PRO A 319 -17.27 12.14 21.55
N MET A 320 -16.08 12.67 21.23
CA MET A 320 -15.87 14.09 20.91
C MET A 320 -16.34 14.44 19.48
N GLY A 321 -16.55 13.44 18.62
CA GLY A 321 -17.02 13.65 17.25
C GLY A 321 -15.93 13.60 16.18
N ASN A 322 -14.74 13.10 16.51
CA ASN A 322 -13.69 12.83 15.54
C ASN A 322 -13.92 11.47 14.88
N ILE A 323 -13.32 11.25 13.71
CA ILE A 323 -13.31 9.96 13.02
C ILE A 323 -11.98 9.25 13.27
N GLU A 324 -12.03 7.96 13.58
CA GLU A 324 -10.84 7.12 13.75
C GLU A 324 -10.70 6.12 12.60
N LEU A 325 -9.50 6.07 12.03
CA LEU A 325 -9.10 5.07 11.04
C LEU A 325 -7.88 4.29 11.52
N GLN A 326 -7.79 3.04 11.11
CA GLN A 326 -6.58 2.23 11.18
C GLN A 326 -6.11 1.96 9.74
N ARG A 327 -4.95 2.48 9.37
CA ARG A 327 -4.35 2.31 8.04
C ARG A 327 -3.09 1.45 8.10
N LYS A 328 -2.90 0.58 7.11
CA LYS A 328 -1.67 -0.21 6.96
C LYS A 328 -0.48 0.70 6.65
N ARG A 329 0.69 0.44 7.27
CA ARG A 329 1.96 1.14 6.96
C ARG A 329 2.67 0.42 5.80
N ASP A 330 2.25 0.71 4.57
CA ASP A 330 2.71 0.03 3.34
C ASP A 330 3.50 0.94 2.37
N ARG A 331 3.80 2.16 2.83
CA ARG A 331 4.53 3.19 2.10
C ARG A 331 5.62 3.76 3.00
N VAL A 332 6.72 4.17 2.38
CA VAL A 332 7.77 4.98 3.04
C VAL A 332 7.20 6.37 3.28
N ALA A 333 7.34 6.90 4.50
CA ALA A 333 6.86 8.23 4.82
C ALA A 333 7.69 9.27 4.08
N LEU A 334 7.03 10.25 3.46
CA LEU A 334 7.71 11.27 2.67
C LEU A 334 8.65 12.13 3.54
N SER A 335 8.27 12.34 4.80
CA SER A 335 9.08 13.00 5.83
C SER A 335 10.43 12.33 6.07
N GLU A 336 10.55 11.01 5.88
CA GLU A 336 11.80 10.26 6.10
C GLU A 336 12.77 10.34 4.92
N VAL A 337 12.31 10.81 3.75
CA VAL A 337 13.09 10.79 2.49
C VAL A 337 13.32 12.18 1.89
N MET A 338 12.65 13.21 2.39
CA MET A 338 12.84 14.61 1.99
C MET A 338 13.81 15.39 2.91
N GLU A 339 14.31 14.76 3.98
CA GLU A 339 15.41 15.30 4.82
C GLU A 339 16.77 15.10 4.15
#